data_AF-A0A9W8GF88-F1
#
_entry.id   AF-A0A9W8GF88-F1
#
_cell.length_a   1.000
_cell.length_b   1.000
_cell.length_c   1.000
_cell.angle_alpha   90.00
_cell.angle_beta   90.00
_cell.angle_gamma   90.00
#
_symmetry.space_group_name_H-M   'P 1'
#
loop_
_entity.id
_entity.type
_entity.pdbx_description
1 polymer ?
#
loop_
_entity_poly.entity_id
_entity_poly.type
_entity_poly.pdbx_seq_one_letter_code
_entity_poly.pdbx_strand_id
1 'polypeptide(L)'
;MGDTVPSVDAQVDTNSDYTYFSKMPDPLRSLPVFTETLELGASQWVQAGLGYLRNAGISKDDYVKRLVEKIEPRAMASYGSYLDTKGIVGSVTIPQLEEFLLTWNGNISTGAEYSLQLEKLQYTSGPIVKFNHEFSTLVNRNNLDVSNADTIYRYINKFPAASYVHNRFLEAKFDKLADAMNRAV
;
A
#
# COMPACT_ATOMS: atom_id res chain seq x y z
N MET A 1 38.42 58.84 24.60
CA MET A 1 36.95 58.70 24.68
C MET A 1 36.35 59.82 23.84
N GLY A 2 35.59 59.61 22.77
CA GLY A 2 35.11 58.38 22.15
C GLY A 2 35.21 58.45 20.62
N ASP A 3 35.35 57.26 20.02
CA ASP A 3 35.40 57.01 18.58
C ASP A 3 34.13 57.47 17.86
N THR A 4 34.30 58.24 16.79
CA THR A 4 33.28 58.40 15.76
C THR A 4 33.52 57.34 14.68
N VAL A 5 32.66 56.32 14.65
CA VAL A 5 32.60 55.32 13.58
C VAL A 5 32.11 56.01 12.29
N PRO A 6 32.75 55.81 11.12
CA PRO A 6 32.20 56.28 9.86
C PRO A 6 30.93 55.49 9.54
N SER A 7 29.83 56.21 9.36
CA SER A 7 28.57 55.72 8.82
C SER A 7 28.77 55.17 7.41
N VAL A 8 28.81 53.84 7.30
CA VAL A 8 28.66 53.14 6.01
C VAL A 8 27.17 53.12 5.70
N ASP A 9 26.74 54.04 4.85
CA ASP A 9 25.53 53.88 4.05
C ASP A 9 25.79 52.76 3.03
N ALA A 10 25.80 51.52 3.50
CA ALA A 10 25.47 50.38 2.66
C ALA A 10 23.96 50.22 2.78
N GLN A 11 23.24 50.76 1.80
CA GLN A 11 21.98 50.16 1.42
C GLN A 11 22.28 48.69 1.12
N VAL A 12 22.09 47.82 2.11
CA VAL A 12 21.94 46.39 1.85
C VAL A 12 20.59 46.28 1.16
N ASP A 13 20.68 46.16 -0.16
CA ASP A 13 19.60 45.83 -1.06
C ASP A 13 18.73 44.75 -0.43
N THR A 14 17.48 45.09 -0.11
CA THR A 14 16.49 44.23 0.55
C THR A 14 15.97 43.10 -0.36
N ASN A 15 16.69 42.76 -1.44
CA ASN A 15 16.27 41.80 -2.45
C ASN A 15 17.44 40.92 -2.92
N SER A 16 17.95 40.04 -2.07
CA SER A 16 18.60 38.78 -2.47
C SER A 16 18.93 37.97 -1.22
N ASP A 17 18.18 36.88 -0.99
CA ASP A 17 18.68 35.62 -0.38
C ASP A 17 17.58 34.63 0.09
N TYR A 18 16.40 34.65 -0.53
CA TYR A 18 15.46 33.52 -0.43
C TYR A 18 15.81 32.31 -1.31
N THR A 19 17.04 32.23 -1.82
CA THR A 19 17.49 31.12 -2.69
C THR A 19 18.92 30.68 -2.41
N TYR A 20 19.27 30.46 -1.14
CA TYR A 20 20.44 29.63 -0.77
C TYR A 20 20.06 28.28 -0.12
N PHE A 21 18.78 27.89 -0.15
CA PHE A 21 18.39 26.47 0.02
C PHE A 21 18.53 25.70 -1.30
N SER A 22 19.69 25.86 -1.97
CA SER A 22 20.06 24.97 -3.06
C SER A 22 20.99 23.91 -2.50
N LYS A 23 20.52 22.65 -2.53
CA LYS A 23 21.33 21.42 -2.59
C LYS A 23 21.98 20.95 -1.28
N MET A 24 21.20 20.66 -0.25
CA MET A 24 21.49 19.38 0.42
C MET A 24 21.09 18.29 -0.58
N PRO A 25 22.02 17.42 -1.04
CA PRO A 25 21.62 16.26 -1.84
C PRO A 25 20.59 15.47 -1.05
N ASP A 26 19.49 15.04 -1.70
CA ASP A 26 18.49 14.17 -1.05
C ASP A 26 19.24 12.96 -0.46
N PRO A 27 19.37 12.86 0.87
CA PRO A 27 20.18 11.80 1.47
C PRO A 27 19.53 10.43 1.25
N LEU A 28 18.23 10.39 0.94
CA LEU A 28 17.51 9.19 0.57
C LEU A 28 17.56 8.90 -0.92
N ARG A 29 18.36 9.61 -1.72
CA ARG A 29 18.47 9.37 -3.17
C ARG A 29 18.90 7.95 -3.51
N SER A 30 19.77 7.36 -2.68
CA SER A 30 20.24 5.97 -2.82
C SER A 30 19.37 4.95 -2.10
N LEU A 31 18.38 5.38 -1.31
CA LEU A 31 17.41 4.47 -0.72
C LEU A 31 16.39 4.09 -1.81
N PRO A 32 16.24 2.80 -2.16
CA PRO A 32 15.22 2.38 -3.11
C PRO A 32 13.83 2.73 -2.57
N VAL A 33 12.87 2.96 -3.47
CA VAL A 33 11.46 3.09 -3.09
C VAL A 33 11.01 1.80 -2.43
N PHE A 34 10.34 1.87 -1.28
CA PHE A 34 9.75 0.70 -0.64
C PHE A 34 8.57 0.19 -1.45
N THR A 35 8.67 -1.04 -1.94
CA THR A 35 7.65 -1.71 -2.75
C THR A 35 7.22 -3.03 -2.14
N GLU A 36 6.11 -3.58 -2.64
CA GLU A 36 5.60 -4.91 -2.28
C GLU A 36 6.58 -6.06 -2.59
N THR A 37 7.49 -5.85 -3.54
CA THR A 37 8.47 -6.83 -4.00
C THR A 37 9.87 -6.60 -3.45
N LEU A 38 10.05 -5.64 -2.54
CA LEU A 38 11.38 -5.29 -2.07
C LEU A 38 12.03 -6.49 -1.37
N GLU A 39 13.15 -6.98 -1.92
CA GLU A 39 13.91 -8.11 -1.34
C GLU A 39 14.44 -7.77 0.06
N LEU A 40 14.76 -6.48 0.28
CA LEU A 40 15.08 -5.94 1.58
C LEU A 40 13.80 -5.89 2.43
N GLY A 41 13.73 -6.71 3.48
CA GLY A 41 12.60 -6.70 4.41
C GLY A 41 12.37 -5.31 5.03
N ALA A 42 11.14 -5.02 5.45
CA ALA A 42 10.72 -3.71 5.96
C ALA A 42 11.68 -3.11 7.01
N SER A 43 12.11 -3.91 7.99
CA SER A 43 13.08 -3.47 9.00
C SER A 43 14.44 -3.11 8.40
N GLN A 44 14.95 -3.89 7.44
CA GLN A 44 16.24 -3.58 6.79
C GLN A 44 16.16 -2.30 5.97
N TRP A 45 15.04 -2.08 5.29
CA TRP A 45 14.80 -0.85 4.54
C TRP A 45 14.73 0.38 5.44
N VAL A 46 14.01 0.31 6.56
CA VAL A 46 13.94 1.41 7.55
C VAL A 46 15.32 1.68 8.14
N GLN A 47 16.07 0.64 8.52
CA GLN A 47 17.44 0.82 9.05
C GLN A 47 18.40 1.44 8.03
N ALA A 48 18.31 1.06 6.75
CA ALA A 48 19.09 1.68 5.68
C ALA A 48 18.75 3.17 5.56
N GLY A 49 17.46 3.50 5.51
CA GLY A 49 16.97 4.87 5.47
C GLY A 49 17.45 5.72 6.66
N LEU A 50 17.44 5.14 7.86
CA LEU A 50 17.96 5.80 9.06
C LEU A 50 19.47 6.05 9.01
N GLY A 51 20.23 5.13 8.42
CA GLY A 51 21.66 5.31 8.19
C GLY A 51 21.93 6.53 7.30
N TYR A 52 21.20 6.66 6.20
CA TYR A 52 21.32 7.79 5.29
C TYR A 52 20.96 9.14 5.95
N LEU A 53 19.85 9.17 6.70
CA LEU A 53 19.36 10.40 7.33
C LEU A 53 20.24 10.86 8.50
N ARG A 54 20.81 9.92 9.26
CA ARG A 54 21.77 10.21 10.33
C ARG A 54 23.04 10.85 9.80
N ASN A 55 23.56 10.35 8.68
CA ASN A 55 24.76 10.89 8.04
C ASN A 55 24.54 12.29 7.45
N ALA A 56 23.28 12.66 7.19
CA ALA A 56 22.89 13.95 6.66
C ALA A 56 22.57 15.00 7.73
N GLY A 57 22.66 14.65 9.03
CA GLY A 57 22.37 15.58 10.13
C GLY A 57 20.92 16.01 10.22
N ILE A 58 19.98 15.23 9.68
CA ILE A 58 18.55 15.53 9.72
C ILE A 58 18.01 15.30 11.14
N SER A 59 17.01 16.09 11.55
CA SER A 59 16.36 15.92 12.86
C SER A 59 15.63 14.58 12.93
N LYS A 60 15.60 13.94 14.10
CA LYS A 60 14.87 12.67 14.27
C LYS A 60 13.38 12.81 13.92
N ASP A 61 12.80 13.99 14.15
CA ASP A 61 11.39 14.28 13.90
C ASP A 61 11.07 14.36 12.39
N ASP A 62 12.08 14.61 11.55
CA ASP A 62 11.93 14.66 10.10
C ASP A 62 12.25 13.34 9.41
N TYR A 63 12.77 12.35 10.14
CA TYR A 63 13.14 11.05 9.55
C TYR A 63 11.95 10.31 8.97
N VAL A 64 10.87 10.21 9.74
CA VAL A 64 9.70 9.44 9.33
C VAL A 64 9.01 10.12 8.16
N LYS A 65 8.93 11.45 8.14
CA LYS A 65 8.36 12.20 7.01
C LYS A 65 9.10 11.88 5.71
N ARG A 66 10.44 11.93 5.73
CA ARG A 66 11.26 11.64 4.53
C ARG A 66 11.23 10.17 4.11
N LEU A 67 11.17 9.24 5.07
CA LEU A 67 11.02 7.82 4.74
C LEU A 67 9.67 7.56 4.09
N VAL A 68 8.58 8.16 4.59
CA VAL A 68 7.24 8.00 4.02
C VAL A 68 7.17 8.47 2.56
N GLU A 69 7.92 9.50 2.19
CA GLU A 69 8.05 9.95 0.79
C GLU A 69 8.69 8.90 -0.15
N LYS A 70 9.42 7.92 0.41
CA LYS A 70 10.04 6.82 -0.35
C LYS A 70 9.19 5.55 -0.32
N ILE A 71 7.95 5.61 0.14
CA ILE A 71 7.00 4.49 0.08
C ILE A 71 6.25 4.57 -1.25
N GLU A 72 6.00 3.43 -1.89
CA GLU A 72 5.23 3.42 -3.14
C GLU A 72 3.77 3.90 -2.94
N PRO A 73 3.13 4.48 -3.98
CA PRO A 73 1.80 5.07 -3.85
C PRO A 73 0.73 4.13 -3.30
N ARG A 74 0.80 2.83 -3.62
CA ARG A 74 -0.15 1.82 -3.14
C ARG A 74 -0.04 1.58 -1.63
N ALA A 75 1.19 1.46 -1.12
CA ALA A 75 1.45 1.41 0.30
C ALA A 75 1.00 2.70 0.98
N MET A 76 1.30 3.85 0.37
CA MET A 76 0.91 5.15 0.92
C MET A 76 -0.61 5.31 1.06
N ALA A 77 -1.39 4.77 0.12
CA ALA A 77 -2.87 4.76 0.24
C ALA A 77 -3.36 3.95 1.45
N SER A 78 -2.63 2.91 1.86
CA SER A 78 -2.94 2.09 3.04
C SER A 78 -2.43 2.71 4.35
N TYR A 79 -1.46 3.63 4.26
CA TYR A 79 -0.83 4.28 5.41
C TYR A 79 -1.82 5.16 6.18
N GLY A 80 -2.64 5.95 5.49
CA GLY A 80 -3.67 6.78 6.13
C GLY A 80 -4.65 5.94 6.98
N SER A 81 -5.20 4.87 6.40
CA SER A 81 -6.11 3.95 7.09
C SER A 81 -5.45 3.26 8.29
N TYR A 82 -4.14 2.96 8.21
CA TYR A 82 -3.39 2.41 9.32
C TYR A 82 -3.30 3.41 10.49
N LEU A 83 -2.99 4.68 10.22
CA LEU A 83 -2.94 5.71 11.26
C LEU A 83 -4.29 5.89 11.95
N ASP A 84 -5.37 5.94 11.16
CA ASP A 84 -6.74 6.06 11.68
C ASP A 84 -7.12 4.86 12.57
N THR A 85 -6.84 3.64 12.10
CA THR A 85 -7.14 2.40 12.85
C THR A 85 -6.39 2.34 14.18
N LYS A 86 -5.15 2.84 14.21
CA LYS A 86 -4.30 2.87 15.41
C LYS A 86 -4.55 4.10 16.30
N GLY A 87 -5.43 5.02 15.89
CA GLY A 87 -5.69 6.28 16.61
C GLY A 87 -4.45 7.18 16.72
N ILE A 88 -3.55 7.11 15.74
CA ILE A 88 -2.31 7.89 15.75
C ILE A 88 -2.60 9.29 15.22
N VAL A 89 -2.52 10.28 16.10
CA VAL A 89 -2.68 11.70 15.76
C VAL A 89 -1.34 12.40 15.97
N GLY A 90 -0.78 12.98 14.91
CA GLY A 90 0.49 13.73 14.97
C GLY A 90 1.68 12.96 14.41
N SER A 91 2.85 13.05 15.07
CA SER A 91 4.09 12.47 14.57
C SER A 91 4.10 10.94 14.70
N VAL A 92 4.42 10.27 13.59
CA VAL A 92 4.60 8.82 13.55
C VAL A 92 6.01 8.48 13.98
N THR A 93 6.15 7.51 14.87
CA THR A 93 7.44 7.01 15.36
C THR A 93 8.03 5.96 14.42
N ILE A 94 9.33 5.71 14.53
CA ILE A 94 10.02 4.70 13.72
C ILE A 94 9.44 3.29 13.95
N PRO A 95 9.18 2.84 15.19
CA PRO A 95 8.54 1.53 15.41
C PRO A 95 7.16 1.44 14.77
N GLN A 96 6.37 2.53 14.79
CA GLN A 96 5.04 2.55 14.15
C GLN A 96 5.13 2.50 12.62
N LEU A 97 6.16 3.12 12.03
CA LEU A 97 6.44 3.00 10.61
C LEU A 97 6.87 1.56 10.25
N GLU A 98 7.78 0.96 11.02
CA GLU A 98 8.20 -0.44 10.83
C GLU A 98 7.01 -1.40 10.96
N GLU A 99 6.14 -1.22 11.96
CA GLU A 99 4.92 -2.01 12.15
C GLU A 99 3.99 -1.90 10.94
N PHE A 100 3.76 -0.68 10.42
CA PHE A 100 2.98 -0.46 9.22
C PHE A 100 3.57 -1.23 8.03
N LEU A 101 4.86 -1.03 7.74
CA LEU A 101 5.52 -1.63 6.57
C LEU A 101 5.53 -3.15 6.66
N LEU A 102 5.74 -3.72 7.85
CA LEU A 102 5.66 -5.16 8.10
C LEU A 102 4.24 -5.69 7.90
N THR A 103 3.23 -4.99 8.44
CA THR A 103 1.82 -5.36 8.30
C THR A 103 1.39 -5.31 6.83
N TRP A 104 1.79 -4.26 6.11
CA TRP A 104 1.46 -4.07 4.71
C TRP A 104 2.13 -5.13 3.82
N ASN A 105 3.42 -5.42 4.04
CA ASN A 105 4.14 -6.46 3.30
C ASN A 105 3.59 -7.87 3.61
N GLY A 106 3.20 -8.13 4.87
CA GLY A 106 2.46 -9.33 5.29
C GLY A 106 1.06 -9.47 4.67
N ASN A 107 0.34 -8.36 4.53
CA ASN A 107 -0.99 -8.33 3.90
C ASN A 107 -0.92 -8.52 2.38
N ILE A 108 0.17 -8.11 1.72
CA ILE A 108 0.34 -8.34 0.28
C ILE A 108 0.77 -9.76 -0.01
N SER A 109 1.71 -10.31 0.75
CA SER A 109 2.11 -11.72 0.61
C SER A 109 0.91 -12.65 0.80
N THR A 110 0.05 -12.39 1.78
CA THR A 110 -1.22 -13.13 1.96
C THR A 110 -2.25 -12.82 0.87
N GLY A 111 -2.41 -11.57 0.44
CA GLY A 111 -3.32 -11.19 -0.66
C GLY A 111 -2.95 -11.84 -2.01
N ALA A 112 -1.67 -11.85 -2.36
CA ALA A 112 -1.16 -12.54 -3.56
C ALA A 112 -1.37 -14.05 -3.46
N GLU A 113 -1.18 -14.63 -2.26
CA GLU A 113 -1.46 -16.04 -2.01
C GLU A 113 -2.95 -16.36 -2.16
N TYR A 114 -3.85 -15.54 -1.61
CA TYR A 114 -5.29 -15.72 -1.79
C TYR A 114 -5.75 -15.48 -3.23
N SER A 115 -5.11 -14.56 -3.96
CA SER A 115 -5.35 -14.36 -5.38
C SER A 115 -4.95 -15.61 -6.17
N LEU A 116 -3.79 -16.19 -5.88
CA LEU A 116 -3.34 -17.43 -6.48
C LEU A 116 -4.25 -18.62 -6.12
N GLN A 117 -4.68 -18.72 -4.87
CA GLN A 117 -5.65 -19.74 -4.44
C GLN A 117 -6.99 -19.56 -5.17
N LEU A 118 -7.46 -18.32 -5.34
CA LEU A 118 -8.70 -18.02 -6.08
C LEU A 118 -8.57 -18.36 -7.57
N GLU A 119 -7.43 -18.07 -8.20
CA GLU A 119 -7.15 -18.44 -9.59
C GLU A 119 -7.15 -19.98 -9.77
N LYS A 120 -6.50 -20.71 -8.85
CA LYS A 120 -6.41 -22.18 -8.86
C LYS A 120 -7.72 -22.89 -8.50
N LEU A 121 -8.61 -22.25 -7.76
CA LEU A 121 -9.89 -22.83 -7.38
C LEU A 121 -10.69 -23.18 -8.64
N GLN A 122 -11.19 -24.42 -8.72
CA GLN A 122 -12.02 -24.92 -9.82
C GLN A 122 -13.03 -25.91 -9.25
N TYR A 123 -14.29 -25.81 -9.68
CA TYR A 123 -15.30 -26.79 -9.32
C TYR A 123 -15.13 -28.03 -10.20
N THR A 124 -14.80 -29.16 -9.59
CA THR A 124 -14.64 -30.43 -10.31
C THR A 124 -15.81 -31.37 -10.04
N SER A 125 -16.15 -31.57 -8.76
CA SER A 125 -17.25 -32.42 -8.31
C SER A 125 -17.56 -32.17 -6.83
N GLY A 126 -18.70 -32.68 -6.35
CA GLY A 126 -19.07 -32.64 -4.93
C GLY A 126 -20.11 -31.57 -4.58
N PRO A 127 -20.29 -31.26 -3.28
CA PRO A 127 -21.31 -30.31 -2.85
C PRO A 127 -20.99 -28.87 -3.27
N ILE A 128 -21.82 -28.29 -4.16
CA ILE A 128 -21.68 -26.90 -4.63
C ILE A 128 -21.68 -25.90 -3.48
N VAL A 129 -22.44 -26.15 -2.41
CA VAL A 129 -22.45 -25.31 -1.21
C VAL A 129 -21.07 -25.17 -0.58
N LYS A 130 -20.28 -26.26 -0.53
CA LYS A 130 -18.91 -26.22 0.01
C LYS A 130 -17.99 -25.39 -0.88
N PHE A 131 -18.12 -25.58 -2.20
CA PHE A 131 -17.39 -24.79 -3.19
C PHE A 131 -17.72 -23.28 -3.09
N ASN A 132 -19.00 -22.92 -2.98
CA ASN A 132 -19.45 -21.54 -2.84
C ASN A 132 -18.89 -20.88 -1.58
N HIS A 133 -18.84 -21.61 -0.47
CA HIS A 133 -18.24 -21.14 0.77
C HIS A 133 -16.73 -20.86 0.61
N GLU A 134 -16.00 -21.76 -0.05
CA GLU A 134 -14.56 -21.60 -0.30
C GLU A 134 -14.29 -20.39 -1.22
N PHE A 135 -15.04 -20.25 -2.30
CA PHE A 135 -14.94 -19.10 -3.21
C PHE A 135 -15.24 -17.78 -2.49
N SER A 136 -16.34 -17.72 -1.71
CA SER A 136 -16.72 -16.52 -0.95
C SER A 136 -15.65 -16.13 0.07
N THR A 137 -15.04 -17.12 0.73
CA THR A 137 -13.95 -16.90 1.68
C THR A 137 -12.75 -16.25 0.99
N LEU A 138 -12.35 -16.76 -0.18
CA LEU A 138 -11.24 -16.20 -0.94
C LEU A 138 -11.55 -14.81 -1.51
N VAL A 139 -12.77 -14.58 -1.99
CA VAL A 139 -13.23 -13.25 -2.44
C VAL A 139 -13.13 -12.21 -1.33
N ASN A 140 -13.62 -12.54 -0.13
CA ASN A 140 -13.54 -11.67 1.04
C ASN A 140 -12.09 -11.42 1.46
N ARG A 141 -11.24 -12.47 1.47
CA ARG A 141 -9.82 -12.33 1.83
C ARG A 141 -9.00 -11.53 0.82
N ASN A 142 -9.42 -11.50 -0.44
CA ASN A 142 -8.85 -10.65 -1.48
C ASN A 142 -9.46 -9.23 -1.52
N ASN A 143 -10.40 -8.89 -0.63
CA ASN A 143 -11.18 -7.65 -0.68
C ASN A 143 -11.81 -7.38 -2.06
N LEU A 144 -12.25 -8.43 -2.77
CA LEU A 144 -12.93 -8.26 -4.05
C LEU A 144 -14.38 -7.84 -3.82
N ASP A 145 -14.86 -6.88 -4.62
CA ASP A 145 -16.25 -6.44 -4.58
C ASP A 145 -17.18 -7.53 -5.13
N VAL A 146 -18.09 -8.00 -4.29
CA VAL A 146 -19.08 -9.06 -4.61
C VAL A 146 -20.22 -8.57 -5.52
N SER A 147 -20.34 -7.26 -5.70
CA SER A 147 -21.29 -6.61 -6.62
C SER A 147 -20.65 -6.32 -7.98
N ASN A 148 -19.33 -6.50 -8.09
CA ASN A 148 -18.62 -6.27 -9.34
C ASN A 148 -18.88 -7.43 -10.32
N ALA A 149 -19.25 -7.08 -11.55
CA ALA A 149 -19.47 -8.03 -12.63
C ALA A 149 -18.26 -8.95 -12.85
N ASP A 150 -17.02 -8.46 -12.71
CA ASP A 150 -15.81 -9.26 -12.86
C ASP A 150 -15.72 -10.38 -11.82
N THR A 151 -16.13 -10.12 -10.57
CA THR A 151 -16.17 -11.14 -9.51
C THR A 151 -17.19 -12.23 -9.83
N ILE A 152 -18.35 -11.85 -10.38
CA ILE A 152 -19.40 -12.77 -10.83
C ILE A 152 -18.91 -13.60 -12.01
N TYR A 153 -18.29 -12.98 -13.02
CA TYR A 153 -17.69 -13.68 -14.16
C TYR A 153 -16.57 -14.63 -13.72
N ARG A 154 -15.72 -14.21 -12.78
CA ARG A 154 -14.69 -15.06 -12.19
C ARG A 154 -15.29 -16.31 -11.56
N TYR A 155 -16.41 -16.19 -10.84
CA TYR A 155 -17.13 -17.32 -10.24
C TYR A 155 -17.69 -18.28 -11.29
N ILE A 156 -18.37 -17.76 -12.33
CA ILE A 156 -18.93 -18.57 -13.43
C ILE A 156 -17.84 -19.39 -14.14
N ASN A 157 -16.66 -18.79 -14.32
CA ASN A 157 -15.50 -19.43 -14.95
C ASN A 157 -14.77 -20.46 -14.06
N LYS A 158 -15.20 -20.65 -12.81
CA LYS A 158 -14.73 -21.77 -11.98
C LYS A 158 -15.46 -23.08 -12.27
N PHE A 159 -16.54 -23.03 -13.03
CA PHE A 159 -17.25 -24.22 -13.48
C PHE A 159 -16.73 -24.63 -14.86
N PRO A 160 -16.51 -25.93 -15.12
CA PRO A 160 -16.11 -26.39 -16.44
C PRO A 160 -17.12 -25.95 -17.49
N ALA A 161 -16.66 -25.51 -18.66
CA ALA A 161 -17.55 -25.04 -19.74
C ALA A 161 -18.57 -26.10 -20.18
N ALA A 162 -18.18 -27.39 -20.14
CA ALA A 162 -19.06 -28.51 -20.43
C ALA A 162 -20.03 -28.87 -19.29
N SER A 163 -19.97 -28.19 -18.14
CA SER A 163 -20.84 -28.48 -17.01
C SER A 163 -22.25 -27.91 -17.23
N TYR A 164 -23.25 -28.65 -16.76
CA TYR A 164 -24.66 -28.22 -16.79
C TYR A 164 -24.84 -26.86 -16.10
N VAL A 165 -24.17 -26.62 -14.98
CA VAL A 165 -24.24 -25.36 -14.22
C VAL A 165 -23.72 -24.18 -15.06
N HIS A 166 -22.57 -24.34 -15.73
CA HIS A 166 -22.00 -23.28 -16.57
C HIS A 166 -22.94 -22.92 -17.74
N ASN A 167 -23.52 -23.92 -18.41
CA ASN A 167 -24.50 -23.66 -19.49
C ASN A 167 -25.73 -22.89 -18.98
N ARG A 168 -26.21 -23.19 -17.77
CA ARG A 168 -27.35 -22.47 -17.16
C ARG A 168 -27.00 -21.05 -16.73
N PHE A 169 -25.72 -20.75 -16.49
CA PHE A 169 -25.26 -19.39 -16.26
C PHE A 169 -25.22 -18.56 -17.54
N LEU A 170 -24.94 -19.14 -18.71
CA LEU A 170 -24.97 -18.41 -19.98
C LEU A 170 -26.38 -17.90 -20.34
N GLU A 171 -27.42 -18.56 -19.82
CA GLU A 171 -28.82 -18.18 -20.01
C GLU A 171 -29.31 -17.12 -19.01
N ALA A 172 -28.49 -16.75 -18.03
CA ALA A 172 -28.88 -15.91 -16.90
C ALA A 172 -27.96 -14.70 -16.74
N LYS A 173 -28.54 -13.59 -16.28
CA LYS A 173 -27.77 -12.41 -15.84
C LYS A 173 -27.86 -12.31 -14.32
N PHE A 174 -26.72 -12.08 -13.67
CA PHE A 174 -26.63 -11.91 -12.23
C PHE A 174 -26.10 -10.52 -11.92
N ASP A 175 -26.79 -9.79 -11.05
CA ASP A 175 -26.34 -8.49 -10.57
C ASP A 175 -25.54 -8.60 -9.25
N LYS A 176 -25.63 -9.76 -8.57
CA LYS A 176 -24.91 -10.05 -7.33
C LYS A 176 -24.32 -11.46 -7.35
N LEU A 177 -23.15 -11.62 -6.74
CA LEU A 177 -22.50 -12.92 -6.58
C LEU A 177 -23.39 -13.94 -5.85
N ALA A 178 -24.17 -13.50 -4.85
CA ALA A 178 -25.08 -14.36 -4.11
C ALA A 178 -26.16 -14.99 -5.00
N ASP A 179 -26.65 -14.28 -6.01
CA ASP A 179 -27.67 -14.79 -6.92
C ASP A 179 -27.10 -15.89 -7.83
N ALA A 180 -25.86 -15.69 -8.31
CA ALA A 180 -25.14 -16.71 -9.06
C ALA A 180 -24.87 -17.96 -8.21
N MET A 181 -24.46 -17.79 -6.95
CA MET A 181 -24.23 -18.89 -6.03
C MET A 181 -25.50 -19.67 -5.69
N ASN A 182 -26.61 -18.97 -5.45
CA ASN A 182 -27.91 -19.60 -5.21
C ASN A 182 -28.42 -20.36 -6.43
N ARG A 183 -28.16 -19.85 -7.64
CA ARG A 183 -28.53 -20.51 -8.90
C ARG A 183 -27.65 -21.72 -9.23
N ALA A 184 -26.42 -21.77 -8.71
CA ALA A 184 -25.51 -22.89 -8.88
C ALA A 184 -25.99 -24.16 -8.15
N VAL A 185 -26.60 -23.97 -6.97
CA VAL A 185 -27.15 -25.01 -6.12
C VAL A 185 -28.40 -25.60 -6.77
#